data_AF-A0A9W6YIA0-F1
#
_entry.id   AF-A0A9W6YIA0-F1
#
_cell.length_a   1.000
_cell.length_b   1.000
_cell.length_c   1.000
_cell.angle_alpha   90.00
_cell.angle_beta   90.00
_cell.angle_gamma   90.00
#
_symmetry.space_group_name_H-M   'P 1'
#
loop_
_entity.id
_entity.type
_entity.pdbx_description
1 polymer ?
#
loop_
_entity_poly.entity_id
_entity_poly.type
_entity_poly.pdbx_seq_one_letter_code
_entity_poly.pdbx_strand_id
1 'polypeptide(L)'
;MEDSGSRLPTRQDFPHLTDAHWATLDKMVSLLGEAAFAGFPNLSAEQQKARVERFDKYESSLIAHVSAAAQEAARAVIRAEAQCGTGVRHELGFIRCASNHNEARQDVGTDIRRKRLG
;
A
#
# COMPACT_ATOMS: atom_id res chain seq x y z
N MET A 1 40.97 -3.79 8.20
CA MET A 1 39.84 -3.65 7.25
C MET A 1 38.71 -4.42 7.89
N GLU A 2 37.74 -3.72 8.43
CA GLU A 2 36.66 -4.33 9.20
C GLU A 2 35.90 -5.29 8.28
N ASP A 3 35.78 -6.54 8.71
CA ASP A 3 34.89 -7.56 8.15
C ASP A 3 33.43 -7.18 8.46
N SER A 4 33.02 -5.96 8.11
CA SER A 4 31.66 -5.45 8.33
C SER A 4 30.74 -5.81 7.16
N GLY A 5 31.13 -6.80 6.36
CA GLY A 5 30.38 -7.27 5.19
C GLY A 5 29.34 -8.31 5.60
N SER A 6 28.08 -7.89 5.60
CA SER A 6 26.95 -8.78 5.31
C SER A 6 26.67 -9.89 6.35
N ARG A 7 26.80 -9.59 7.64
CA ARG A 7 26.14 -10.43 8.65
C ARG A 7 24.78 -9.82 8.98
N LEU A 8 23.71 -10.54 8.63
CA LEU A 8 22.36 -10.23 9.10
C LEU A 8 22.41 -10.01 10.62
N PRO A 9 21.75 -8.97 11.15
CA PRO A 9 21.77 -8.71 12.58
C PRO A 9 21.25 -9.95 13.29
N THR A 10 21.95 -10.37 14.34
CA THR A 10 21.49 -11.46 15.20
C THR A 10 20.88 -10.88 16.47
N ARG A 11 19.92 -11.60 17.07
CA ARG A 11 19.21 -11.15 18.27
C ARG A 11 20.16 -10.71 19.40
N GLN A 12 21.34 -11.34 19.46
CA GLN A 12 22.39 -11.08 20.45
C GLN A 12 23.05 -9.70 20.29
N ASP A 13 23.04 -9.12 19.09
CA ASP A 13 23.62 -7.80 18.83
C ASP A 13 22.79 -6.67 19.46
N PHE A 14 21.52 -6.94 19.81
CA PHE A 14 20.56 -5.95 20.27
C PHE A 14 19.79 -6.41 21.52
N PRO A 15 20.46 -6.63 22.67
CA PRO A 15 19.81 -7.15 23.89
C PRO A 15 18.76 -6.20 24.48
N HIS A 16 18.80 -4.91 24.14
CA HIS A 16 17.86 -3.88 24.59
C HIS A 16 16.54 -3.87 23.80
N LEU A 17 16.50 -4.51 22.62
CA LEU A 17 15.25 -4.72 21.90
C LEU A 17 14.48 -5.86 22.58
N THR A 18 13.16 -5.74 22.65
CA THR A 18 12.28 -6.84 23.07
C THR A 18 12.06 -7.78 21.89
N ASP A 19 11.50 -8.96 22.11
CA ASP A 19 11.25 -9.90 21.01
C ASP A 19 10.25 -9.35 19.98
N ALA A 20 9.28 -8.53 20.44
CA ALA A 20 8.40 -7.80 19.54
C ALA A 20 9.17 -6.80 18.66
N HIS A 21 10.05 -5.99 19.28
CA HIS A 21 10.90 -5.07 18.51
C HIS A 21 11.84 -5.80 17.56
N TRP A 22 12.36 -6.96 17.95
CA TRP A 22 13.19 -7.79 17.09
C TRP A 22 12.43 -8.30 15.86
N ALA A 23 11.20 -8.80 16.05
CA ALA A 23 10.36 -9.24 14.93
C ALA A 23 10.07 -8.10 13.95
N THR A 24 9.80 -6.88 14.45
CA THR A 24 9.61 -5.70 13.61
C THR A 24 10.90 -5.32 12.87
N LEU A 25 12.06 -5.40 13.52
CA LEU A 25 13.35 -5.15 12.88
C LEU A 25 13.62 -6.14 11.74
N ASP A 26 13.38 -7.43 11.97
CA ASP A 26 13.53 -8.49 10.96
C ASP A 26 12.64 -8.26 9.73
N LYS A 27 11.38 -7.85 9.97
CA LYS A 27 10.48 -7.42 8.89
C LYS A 27 11.01 -6.19 8.15
N MET A 28 11.51 -5.19 8.87
CA MET A 28 12.05 -3.97 8.26
C MET A 28 13.20 -4.31 7.31
N VAL A 29 14.12 -5.19 7.72
CA VAL A 29 15.23 -5.67 6.90
C VAL A 29 14.73 -6.52 5.72
N SER A 30 13.73 -7.37 5.94
CA SER A 30 13.16 -8.22 4.89
C SER A 30 12.41 -7.43 3.81
N LEU A 31 11.72 -6.34 4.18
CA LEU A 31 10.91 -5.53 3.26
C LEU A 31 11.73 -4.46 2.54
N LEU A 32 12.66 -3.82 3.24
CA LEU A 32 13.42 -2.68 2.71
C LEU A 32 14.84 -3.06 2.28
N GLY A 33 15.27 -4.28 2.58
CA GLY A 33 16.62 -4.77 2.31
C GLY A 33 17.68 -4.23 3.27
N GLU A 34 18.90 -4.70 3.06
CA GLU A 34 20.07 -4.41 3.91
C GLU A 34 20.43 -2.90 3.94
N ALA A 35 20.13 -2.17 2.87
CA ALA A 35 20.37 -0.72 2.78
C ALA A 35 19.57 0.09 3.79
N ALA A 36 18.36 -0.36 4.16
CA ALA A 36 17.60 0.30 5.22
C ALA A 36 18.21 0.02 6.61
N PHE A 37 18.91 -1.09 6.77
CA PHE A 37 19.65 -1.40 7.98
C PHE A 37 20.99 -0.66 8.06
N ALA A 38 21.53 -0.17 6.94
CA ALA A 38 22.76 0.61 6.92
C ALA A 38 22.66 1.80 7.90
N GLY A 39 23.61 1.86 8.84
CA GLY A 39 23.66 2.88 9.89
C GLY A 39 22.71 2.66 11.07
N PHE A 40 21.85 1.63 11.07
CA PHE A 40 21.04 1.27 12.24
C PHE A 40 21.91 0.88 13.46
N PRO A 41 22.96 0.04 13.34
CA PRO A 41 23.83 -0.29 14.47
C PRO A 41 24.59 0.90 15.05
N ASN A 42 24.77 1.97 14.25
CA ASN A 42 25.49 3.18 14.66
C ASN A 42 24.63 4.14 15.49
N LEU A 43 23.33 3.89 15.59
CA LEU A 43 22.41 4.69 16.41
C LEU A 43 22.52 4.29 17.89
N SER A 44 22.17 5.20 18.80
CA SER A 44 22.03 4.84 20.21
C SER A 44 20.86 3.86 20.42
N ALA A 45 20.87 3.08 21.50
CA ALA A 45 19.82 2.11 21.81
C ALA A 45 18.40 2.72 21.79
N GLU A 46 18.24 3.93 22.33
CA GLU A 46 16.97 4.66 22.29
C GLU A 46 16.56 5.05 20.87
N GLN A 47 17.51 5.46 20.04
CA GLN A 47 17.24 5.80 18.64
C GLN A 47 16.90 4.57 17.80
N GLN A 48 17.57 3.44 18.06
CA GLN A 48 17.29 2.15 17.43
C GLN A 48 15.85 1.73 17.73
N LYS A 49 15.47 1.75 19.02
CA LYS A 49 14.10 1.43 19.46
C LYS A 49 13.08 2.38 18.84
N ALA A 50 13.31 3.70 18.90
CA ALA A 50 12.42 4.69 18.33
C ALA A 50 12.26 4.56 16.81
N ARG A 51 13.28 4.05 16.11
CA ARG A 51 13.21 3.77 14.67
C ARG A 51 12.35 2.54 14.38
N VAL A 52 12.53 1.46 15.15
CA VAL A 52 11.69 0.25 15.06
C VAL A 52 10.22 0.57 15.37
N GLU A 53 9.94 1.31 16.44
CA GLU A 53 8.58 1.73 16.81
C GLU A 53 7.92 2.62 15.75
N ARG A 54 8.70 3.52 15.12
CA ARG A 54 8.20 4.33 13.99
C ARG A 54 7.87 3.48 12.78
N PHE A 55 8.68 2.46 12.50
CA PHE A 55 8.41 1.52 11.41
C PHE A 55 7.14 0.71 11.69
N ASP A 56 6.97 0.18 12.91
CA ASP A 56 5.78 -0.56 13.34
C ASP A 56 4.49 0.25 13.16
N LYS A 57 4.53 1.52 13.60
CA LYS A 57 3.42 2.46 13.42
C LYS A 57 3.14 2.77 11.95
N TYR A 58 4.19 2.94 11.15
CA TYR A 58 4.05 3.17 9.71
C TYR A 58 3.45 1.95 9.01
N GLU A 59 3.92 0.74 9.32
CA GLU A 59 3.39 -0.53 8.80
C GLU A 59 1.90 -0.65 9.12
N SER A 60 1.53 -0.45 10.39
CA SER A 60 0.14 -0.52 10.84
C SER A 60 -0.77 0.50 10.12
N SER A 61 -0.30 1.74 9.96
CA SER A 61 -1.03 2.77 9.22
C SER A 61 -1.17 2.41 7.74
N LEU A 62 -0.11 1.93 7.11
CA LEU A 62 -0.11 1.54 5.70
C LEU A 62 -1.10 0.40 5.44
N ILE A 63 -1.12 -0.62 6.30
CA ILE A 63 -2.07 -1.74 6.21
C ILE A 63 -3.52 -1.22 6.33
N ALA A 64 -3.79 -0.32 7.28
CA ALA A 64 -5.13 0.26 7.43
C ALA A 64 -5.56 1.02 6.17
N HIS A 65 -4.67 1.83 5.59
CA HIS A 65 -4.95 2.59 4.37
C HIS A 65 -5.21 1.67 3.16
N VAL A 66 -4.36 0.67 2.95
CA VAL A 66 -4.52 -0.30 1.85
C VAL A 66 -5.79 -1.11 2.03
N SER A 67 -6.11 -1.50 3.26
CA SER A 67 -7.34 -2.27 3.57
C SER A 67 -8.60 -1.44 3.29
N ALA A 68 -8.60 -0.17 3.70
CA ALA A 68 -9.71 0.75 3.40
C ALA A 68 -9.87 0.94 1.87
N ALA A 69 -8.77 1.15 1.15
CA ALA A 69 -8.80 1.28 -0.31
C ALA A 69 -9.32 0.00 -0.99
N ALA A 70 -8.88 -1.17 -0.54
CA ALA A 70 -9.37 -2.46 -1.04
C ALA A 70 -10.86 -2.66 -0.76
N GLN A 71 -11.33 -2.25 0.42
CA GLN A 71 -12.75 -2.33 0.77
C GLN A 71 -13.60 -1.40 -0.09
N GLU A 72 -13.14 -0.18 -0.36
CA GLU A 72 -13.83 0.75 -1.27
C GLU A 72 -13.84 0.23 -2.71
N ALA A 73 -12.75 -0.36 -3.19
CA ALA A 73 -12.70 -1.01 -4.49
C ALA A 73 -13.71 -2.17 -4.57
N ALA A 74 -13.78 -3.03 -3.55
CA ALA A 74 -14.77 -4.10 -3.48
C ALA A 74 -16.21 -3.57 -3.49
N ARG A 75 -16.49 -2.49 -2.74
CA ARG A 75 -17.80 -1.82 -2.75
C ARG A 75 -18.16 -1.28 -4.13
N ALA A 76 -17.19 -0.70 -4.85
CA ALA A 76 -17.41 -0.20 -6.21
C ALA A 76 -17.74 -1.33 -7.18
N VAL A 77 -17.06 -2.48 -7.08
CA VAL A 77 -17.36 -3.67 -7.89
C VAL A 77 -18.77 -4.18 -7.62
N ILE A 78 -19.16 -4.35 -6.35
CA ILE A 78 -20.50 -4.82 -6.00
C ILE A 78 -21.58 -3.84 -6.49
N ARG A 79 -21.34 -2.52 -6.40
CA ARG A 79 -22.26 -1.52 -6.95
C ARG A 79 -22.37 -1.62 -8.46
N ALA A 80 -21.25 -1.81 -9.17
CA ALA A 80 -21.23 -2.00 -10.60
C ALA A 80 -22.00 -3.27 -11.00
N GLU A 81 -21.85 -4.38 -10.27
CA GLU A 81 -22.59 -5.62 -10.49
C GLU A 81 -24.08 -5.50 -10.18
N ALA A 82 -24.45 -4.75 -9.14
CA ALA A 82 -25.86 -4.50 -8.82
C ALA A 82 -26.54 -3.60 -9.87
N GLN A 83 -25.80 -2.68 -10.49
CA GLN A 83 -26.28 -1.80 -11.55
C GLN A 83 -26.30 -2.49 -12.91
N CYS A 84 -25.31 -3.34 -13.21
CA CYS A 84 -25.29 -4.20 -14.38
C CYS A 84 -26.04 -5.49 -14.03
N GLY A 85 -27.39 -5.44 -14.15
CA GLY A 85 -28.34 -6.49 -13.76
C GLY A 85 -27.80 -7.92 -13.91
N THR A 86 -27.86 -8.66 -12.80
CA THR A 86 -27.34 -10.01 -12.58
C THR A 86 -27.20 -10.87 -13.83
N GLY A 87 -25.97 -11.08 -14.31
CA GLY A 87 -25.68 -11.98 -15.41
C GLY A 87 -24.20 -12.30 -15.50
N VAL A 88 -23.82 -13.46 -14.97
CA VAL A 88 -22.45 -14.00 -14.99
C VAL A 88 -21.92 -14.10 -16.43
N ARG A 89 -20.70 -13.55 -16.61
CA ARG A 89 -19.65 -13.88 -17.61
C ARG A 89 -20.07 -13.99 -19.07
N HIS A 90 -19.75 -12.95 -19.83
CA HIS A 90 -18.95 -13.10 -21.05
C HIS A 90 -18.02 -11.88 -21.15
N GLU A 91 -16.79 -12.08 -21.57
CA GLU A 91 -15.67 -11.11 -21.66
C GLU A 91 -16.01 -9.81 -22.43
N LEU A 92 -17.15 -9.79 -23.13
CA LEU A 92 -17.71 -8.66 -23.86
C LEU A 92 -18.61 -7.73 -23.00
N GLY A 93 -19.10 -8.18 -21.84
CA GLY A 93 -20.04 -7.42 -21.00
C GLY A 93 -19.39 -6.29 -20.20
N PHE A 94 -18.15 -6.49 -19.75
CA PHE A 94 -17.38 -5.48 -19.02
C PHE A 94 -17.08 -4.25 -19.90
N ILE A 95 -16.77 -4.46 -21.19
CA ILE A 95 -16.52 -3.37 -22.14
C ILE A 95 -17.80 -2.54 -22.39
N ARG A 96 -18.98 -3.17 -22.44
CA ARG A 96 -20.27 -2.48 -22.65
C ARG A 96 -20.69 -1.62 -21.45
N CYS A 97 -20.56 -2.13 -20.22
CA CYS A 97 -20.91 -1.38 -19.00
C CYS A 97 -19.97 -0.16 -18.82
N ALA A 98 -18.66 -0.31 -19.10
CA ALA A 98 -17.69 0.79 -19.08
C ALA A 98 -17.90 1.81 -20.22
N SER A 99 -18.30 1.37 -21.41
CA SER A 99 -18.60 2.25 -22.55
C SER A 99 -19.83 3.12 -22.29
N ASN A 100 -20.88 2.59 -21.65
CA ASN A 100 -22.07 3.38 -21.28
C ASN A 100 -21.75 4.50 -20.27
N HIS A 101 -20.83 4.28 -19.32
CA HIS A 101 -20.38 5.33 -18.40
C HIS A 101 -19.42 6.34 -19.04
N ASN A 102 -18.65 5.92 -20.05
CA ASN A 102 -17.81 6.84 -20.83
C ASN A 102 -18.64 7.69 -21.81
N GLU A 103 -19.67 7.13 -22.45
CA GLU A 103 -20.63 7.87 -23.28
C GLU A 103 -21.43 8.88 -22.46
N ALA A 104 -21.90 8.51 -21.26
CA ALA A 104 -22.56 9.46 -20.36
C ALA A 104 -21.61 10.60 -19.91
N ARG A 105 -20.30 10.35 -19.81
CA ARG A 105 -19.30 11.41 -19.58
C ARG A 105 -18.99 12.25 -20.82
N GLN A 106 -19.04 11.66 -22.02
CA GLN A 106 -18.84 12.40 -23.28
C GLN A 106 -20.04 13.30 -23.61
N ASP A 107 -21.27 12.86 -23.32
CA ASP A 107 -22.50 13.65 -23.52
C ASP A 107 -22.50 14.94 -22.68
N VAL A 108 -22.04 14.86 -21.42
CA VAL A 108 -21.79 16.04 -20.57
C VAL A 108 -20.68 16.94 -21.14
N GLY A 109 -19.64 16.38 -21.76
CA GLY A 109 -18.54 17.14 -22.38
C GLY A 109 -18.92 17.87 -23.66
N THR A 110 -19.84 17.30 -24.45
CA THR A 110 -20.35 17.92 -25.70
C THR A 110 -21.41 19.01 -25.45
N ASP A 111 -22.16 18.93 -24.34
CA ASP A 111 -23.14 19.98 -23.99
C ASP A 111 -22.45 21.28 -23.52
N ILE A 112 -21.33 21.18 -22.79
CA ILE A 112 -20.56 22.34 -22.33
C ILE A 112 -19.93 23.12 -23.51
N ARG A 113 -19.50 22.46 -24.59
CA ARG A 113 -18.97 23.15 -25.79
C ARG A 113 -20.06 23.86 -26.60
N ARG A 114 -21.30 23.37 -26.59
CA ARG A 114 -22.40 23.96 -27.37
C ARG A 114 -22.94 25.25 -26.73
N LYS A 115 -22.78 25.45 -25.41
CA LYS A 115 -23.17 26.67 -24.70
C LYS A 115 -22.17 27.83 -24.75
N ARG A 116 -21.00 27.68 -25.39
CA ARG A 116 -19.97 28.73 -25.50
C ARG A 116 -19.91 29.45 -26.86
N LEU A 117 -20.84 29.15 -27.76
CA LEU A 117 -20.91 29.71 -29.12
C LEU A 117 -22.31 30.25 -29.48
N GLY A 118 -23.17 30.46 -28.49
CA GLY A 118 -24.45 31.14 -28.63
C GLY A 118 -24.43 32.48 -27.92
#